data_AF-A0A3S1CL86-F1
#
_entry.id   AF-A0A3S1CL86-F1
#
_cell.length_a   1.000
_cell.length_b   1.000
_cell.length_c   1.000
_cell.angle_alpha   90.00
_cell.angle_beta   90.00
_cell.angle_gamma   90.00
#
_symmetry.space_group_name_H-M   'P 1'
#
loop_
_entity.id
_entity.type
_entity.pdbx_description
1 polymer ?
#
loop_
_entity_poly.entity_id
_entity_poly.type
_entity_poly.pdbx_seq_one_letter_code
_entity_poly.pdbx_strand_id
1 'polypeptide(L)'
;MLRTIIIMSKLEVLEALKSMTAEERLEVIETASKLIREEIAKNSQISSHKKLSLAEAAEKMRPFYEQGSEFVAFADQEIEDFYEYEDYA
;
A
#
# COMPACT_ATOMS: atom_id res chain seq x y z
N MET A 1 -13.80 -14.00 35.67
CA MET A 1 -14.90 -13.61 34.77
C MET A 1 -14.78 -14.40 33.48
N LEU A 2 -15.73 -15.26 33.17
CA LEU A 2 -15.82 -15.90 31.86
C LEU A 2 -16.34 -14.86 30.86
N ARG A 3 -15.54 -14.51 29.84
CA ARG A 3 -16.01 -13.73 28.69
C ARG A 3 -16.79 -14.68 27.79
N THR A 4 -18.10 -14.58 27.78
CA THR A 4 -18.96 -15.28 26.83
C THR A 4 -18.74 -14.68 25.45
N ILE A 5 -18.16 -15.44 24.52
CA ILE A 5 -18.08 -15.07 23.12
C ILE A 5 -19.42 -15.48 22.50
N ILE A 6 -20.25 -14.49 22.16
CA ILE A 6 -21.49 -14.72 21.43
C ILE A 6 -21.11 -14.89 19.96
N ILE A 7 -21.27 -16.10 19.44
CA ILE A 7 -21.14 -16.38 18.00
C ILE A 7 -22.54 -16.18 17.40
N MET A 8 -22.73 -15.09 16.65
CA MET A 8 -23.97 -14.85 15.90
C MET A 8 -23.81 -15.32 14.45
N SER A 9 -24.88 -15.87 13.90
CA SER A 9 -24.97 -16.20 12.49
C SER A 9 -25.07 -14.93 11.62
N LYS A 10 -24.69 -15.05 10.34
CA LYS A 10 -24.82 -13.96 9.37
C LYS A 10 -26.25 -13.41 9.29
N LEU A 11 -27.26 -14.27 9.42
CA LEU A 11 -28.67 -13.87 9.36
C LEU A 11 -29.05 -13.00 10.57
N GLU A 12 -28.62 -13.38 11.77
CA GLU A 12 -28.91 -12.61 12.99
C GLU A 12 -28.27 -11.22 12.95
N VAL A 13 -27.05 -11.11 12.40
CA VAL A 13 -26.39 -9.80 12.21
C VAL A 13 -27.19 -8.92 11.26
N LEU A 14 -27.69 -9.49 10.16
CA LEU A 14 -28.50 -8.74 9.20
C LEU A 14 -29.86 -8.30 9.78
N GLU A 15 -30.51 -9.15 10.57
CA GLU A 15 -31.74 -8.77 11.26
C GLU A 15 -31.50 -7.68 12.31
N ALA A 16 -30.40 -7.75 13.06
CA ALA A 16 -30.03 -6.69 14.00
C ALA A 16 -29.85 -5.33 13.29
N LEU A 17 -29.16 -5.31 12.14
CA LEU A 17 -28.97 -4.10 11.34
C LEU A 17 -30.28 -3.48 10.83
N LYS A 18 -31.32 -4.28 10.58
CA LYS A 18 -32.64 -3.77 10.16
C LYS A 18 -33.35 -3.00 11.27
N SER A 19 -33.12 -3.38 12.53
CA SER A 19 -33.73 -2.72 13.69
C SER A 19 -33.08 -1.38 14.07
N MET A 20 -31.90 -1.09 13.50
CA MET A 20 -31.14 0.14 13.74
C MET A 20 -31.63 1.30 12.88
N THR A 21 -31.29 2.52 13.30
CA THR A 21 -31.41 3.73 12.47
C THR A 21 -30.37 3.72 11.34
N ALA A 22 -30.50 4.65 10.39
CA ALA A 22 -29.52 4.79 9.31
C ALA A 22 -28.13 5.21 9.82
N GLU A 23 -28.08 6.07 10.85
CA GLU A 23 -26.85 6.56 11.45
C GLU A 23 -26.09 5.44 12.18
N GLU A 24 -26.78 4.68 13.03
CA GLU A 24 -26.19 3.52 13.72
C GLU A 24 -25.69 2.46 12.74
N ARG A 25 -26.42 2.21 11.65
CA ARG A 25 -25.95 1.30 10.59
C ARG A 25 -24.64 1.77 9.96
N LEU A 26 -24.50 3.07 9.71
CA LEU A 26 -23.27 3.62 9.13
C LEU A 26 -22.09 3.47 10.09
N GLU A 27 -22.30 3.73 11.38
CA GLU A 27 -21.27 3.55 12.41
C GLU A 27 -20.80 2.08 12.50
N VAL A 28 -21.75 1.13 12.47
CA VAL A 28 -21.43 -0.30 12.46
C VAL A 28 -20.65 -0.70 11.21
N ILE A 29 -21.05 -0.21 10.03
CA ILE A 29 -20.36 -0.48 8.76
C ILE A 29 -18.94 0.10 8.78
N GLU A 30 -18.77 1.32 9.28
CA GLU A 30 -17.46 1.95 9.38
C GLU A 30 -16.52 1.15 10.29
N THR A 31 -17.03 0.76 11.46
CA THR A 31 -16.28 -0.02 12.44
C THR A 31 -15.92 -1.41 11.89
N ALA A 32 -16.88 -2.13 11.30
CA ALA A 32 -16.62 -3.41 10.67
C ALA A 32 -15.59 -3.29 9.53
N SER A 33 -15.67 -2.23 8.72
CA SER A 33 -14.71 -1.96 7.66
C SER A 33 -13.29 -1.68 8.18
N LYS A 34 -13.16 -0.98 9.32
CA LYS A 34 -11.87 -0.78 9.99
C LYS A 34 -11.28 -2.11 10.46
N LEU A 35 -12.06 -2.94 11.13
CA LEU A 35 -11.62 -4.26 11.61
C LEU A 35 -11.17 -5.18 10.46
N ILE A 36 -11.93 -5.22 9.36
CA ILE A 36 -11.55 -5.99 8.17
C ILE A 36 -10.24 -5.48 7.58
N ARG A 37 -10.05 -4.16 7.50
CA ARG A 37 -8.79 -3.58 7.00
C ARG A 37 -7.61 -3.89 7.92
N GLU A 38 -7.80 -3.87 9.24
CA GLU A 38 -6.77 -4.25 10.21
C GLU A 38 -6.39 -5.72 10.09
N GLU A 39 -7.38 -6.61 9.92
CA GLU A 39 -7.15 -8.03 9.71
C GLU A 39 -6.41 -8.28 8.39
N ILE A 40 -6.84 -7.63 7.29
CA ILE A 40 -6.14 -7.68 6.01
C ILE A 40 -4.73 -7.12 6.17
N ALA A 41 -4.52 -6.00 6.87
CA ALA A 41 -3.20 -5.43 7.10
C ALA A 41 -2.31 -6.41 7.87
N LYS A 42 -2.81 -7.03 8.94
CA LYS A 42 -2.10 -8.04 9.72
C LYS A 42 -1.76 -9.28 8.89
N ASN A 43 -2.70 -9.80 8.12
CA ASN A 43 -2.49 -10.96 7.24
C ASN A 43 -1.60 -10.62 6.05
N SER A 44 -1.66 -9.37 5.58
CA SER A 44 -0.80 -8.87 4.52
C SER A 44 0.61 -8.59 5.04
N GLN A 45 0.82 -8.26 6.32
CA GLN A 45 2.15 -8.25 6.95
C GLN A 45 2.79 -9.64 6.93
N ILE A 46 1.99 -10.70 7.09
CA ILE A 46 2.44 -12.09 6.91
C ILE A 46 2.85 -12.33 5.44
N SER A 47 2.17 -11.74 4.45
CA SER A 47 2.58 -11.82 3.02
C SER A 47 3.64 -10.80 2.58
N SER A 48 3.78 -9.67 3.29
CA SER A 48 4.65 -8.54 2.94
C SER A 48 6.05 -8.70 3.49
N HIS A 49 6.35 -9.82 4.14
CA HIS A 49 7.72 -10.36 4.12
C HIS A 49 8.22 -10.65 2.69
N LYS A 50 7.35 -10.53 1.67
CA LYS A 50 7.74 -10.46 0.25
C LYS A 50 7.68 -9.03 -0.34
N LYS A 51 7.70 -7.97 0.48
CA LYS A 51 8.25 -6.69 0.02
C LYS A 51 9.74 -6.91 -0.05
N LEU A 52 10.29 -6.93 -1.28
CA LEU A 52 11.72 -6.86 -1.46
C LEU A 52 12.21 -5.68 -0.62
N SER A 53 13.20 -5.91 0.23
CA SER A 53 13.94 -4.83 0.85
C SER A 53 14.38 -3.84 -0.22
N LEU A 54 14.60 -2.57 0.14
CA LEU A 54 15.10 -1.56 -0.81
C LEU A 54 16.36 -2.05 -1.52
N ALA A 55 17.21 -2.83 -0.82
CA ALA A 55 18.39 -3.46 -1.40
C ALA A 55 18.05 -4.49 -2.48
N GLU A 56 17.09 -5.38 -2.24
CA GLU A 56 16.66 -6.39 -3.23
C GLU A 56 15.91 -5.77 -4.41
N ALA A 57 15.15 -4.69 -4.19
CA ALA A 57 14.53 -3.92 -5.26
C ALA A 57 15.60 -3.24 -6.13
N ALA A 58 16.60 -2.61 -5.51
CA ALA A 58 17.74 -2.00 -6.20
C ALA A 58 18.53 -3.03 -7.01
N GLU A 59 18.75 -4.23 -6.46
CA GLU A 59 19.45 -5.31 -7.16
C GLU A 59 18.71 -5.74 -8.43
N LYS A 60 17.38 -5.88 -8.37
CA LYS A 60 16.58 -6.22 -9.55
C LYS A 60 16.53 -5.12 -10.60
N MET A 61 16.67 -3.86 -10.18
CA MET A 61 16.68 -2.71 -11.09
C MET A 61 18.04 -2.48 -11.76
N ARG A 62 19.14 -3.03 -11.22
CA ARG A 62 20.51 -2.81 -11.72
C ARG A 62 20.70 -3.00 -13.23
N PRO A 63 20.15 -4.04 -13.90
CA PRO A 63 20.34 -4.24 -15.34
C PRO A 63 19.77 -3.11 -16.21
N PHE A 64 18.74 -2.40 -15.73
CA PHE A 64 18.13 -1.29 -16.46
C PHE A 64 18.96 0.00 -16.39
N TYR A 65 20.01 0.04 -15.58
CA TYR A 65 20.92 1.17 -15.47
C TYR A 65 22.33 0.82 -15.95
N GLU A 66 22.49 -0.30 -16.65
CA GLU A 66 23.76 -0.63 -17.30
C GLU A 66 23.98 0.26 -18.53
N GLN A 67 25.24 0.51 -18.85
CA GLN A 67 25.64 1.31 -20.00
C GLN A 67 25.07 0.72 -21.31
N GLY A 68 24.45 1.56 -22.13
CA GLY A 68 23.78 1.16 -23.37
C GLY A 68 22.35 0.65 -23.19
N SER A 69 21.82 0.63 -21.97
CA SER A 69 20.39 0.40 -21.73
C SER A 69 19.55 1.64 -22.07
N GLU A 70 18.27 1.43 -22.37
CA GLU A 70 17.36 2.51 -22.77
C GLU A 70 17.24 3.62 -21.72
N PHE A 71 17.40 3.32 -20.43
CA PHE A 71 17.24 4.31 -19.36
C PHE A 71 18.48 5.17 -19.14
N VAL A 72 19.64 4.72 -19.60
CA VAL A 72 20.91 5.47 -19.51
C VAL A 72 21.24 6.13 -20.84
N ALA A 73 20.43 5.95 -21.89
CA ALA A 73 20.66 6.52 -23.22
C ALA A 73 20.94 8.03 -23.24
N PHE A 74 20.35 8.81 -22.32
CA PHE A 74 20.60 10.25 -22.19
C PHE A 74 21.81 10.60 -21.31
N ALA A 75 22.23 9.70 -20.42
CA ALA A 75 23.37 9.89 -19.51
C ALA A 75 24.67 9.30 -20.05
N ASP A 76 24.57 8.29 -20.92
CA ASP A 76 25.69 7.67 -21.65
C ASP A 76 26.07 8.48 -22.90
N GLN A 77 25.20 9.39 -23.33
CA GLN A 77 25.59 10.42 -24.29
C GLN A 77 26.54 11.35 -23.55
N GLU A 78 27.79 11.45 -24.03
CA GLU A 78 28.70 12.53 -23.65
C GLU A 78 28.04 13.85 -24.07
N ILE A 79 27.24 14.41 -23.17
CA ILE A 79 26.72 15.76 -23.29
C ILE A 79 27.94 16.66 -23.11
N GLU A 80 28.44 17.20 -24.23
CA GLU A 80 29.35 18.34 -24.24
C GLU A 80 28.84 19.39 -23.25
N ASP A 81 29.77 19.92 -22.47
CA ASP A 81 29.59 20.53 -21.17
C ASP A 81 28.35 21.42 -21.00
N PHE A 82 27.74 21.27 -19.81
CA PHE A 82 26.68 22.09 -19.26
C PHE A 82 26.84 23.58 -19.61
N TYR A 83 25.74 24.19 -20.05
CA TYR A 83 25.54 25.61 -20.33
C TYR A 83 26.50 26.53 -19.55
N GLU A 84 27.36 27.22 -20.29
CA GLU A 84 28.08 28.39 -19.80
C GLU A 84 27.02 29.44 -19.42
N TYR A 85 26.80 29.62 -18.12
CA TYR A 85 25.97 30.72 -17.63
C TYR A 85 26.71 32.00 -17.96
N GLU A 86 26.39 32.63 -19.08
CA GLU A 86 26.86 34.00 -19.30
C GLU A 86 26.26 34.90 -18.21
N ASP A 87 27.17 35.58 -17.50
CA ASP A 87 26.88 36.59 -16.49
C ASP A 87 25.93 37.65 -17.05
N TYR A 88 24.65 37.58 -16.66
CA TYR A 88 23.74 38.70 -16.78
C TYR A 88 24.07 39.72 -15.68
N ALA A 89 25.08 40.55 -15.94
CA ALA A 89 25.39 41.77 -15.18
C ALA A 89 24.66 42.99 -15.75
#